data_AF-A0A2Z3I8N3-F1
#
_entry.id   AF-A0A2Z3I8N3-F1
#
_cell.length_a   1.000
_cell.length_b   1.000
_cell.length_c   1.000
_cell.angle_alpha   90.00
_cell.angle_beta   90.00
_cell.angle_gamma   90.00
#
_symmetry.space_group_name_H-M   'P 1'
#
loop_
_entity.id
_entity.type
_entity.pdbx_description
1 polymer ?
#
loop_
_entity_poly.entity_id
_entity_poly.type
_entity_poly.pdbx_seq_one_letter_code
_entity_poly.pdbx_strand_id
1 'polypeptide(L)'
;MKPNQLTDRAKNLEHQVGQYLNDQKAADFIANVAQTKGPGTWNVPLPAGITSRSFLEDGTELVTDMARVAVKPDGAVRTSFPFSSLFPTSS
;
A
#
# COMPACT_ATOMS: atom_id res chain seq x y z
N MET A 1 -7.17 -18.82 -9.62
CA MET A 1 -7.16 -17.34 -9.62
C MET A 1 -6.40 -16.88 -10.85
N LYS A 2 -6.98 -16.02 -11.70
CA LYS A 2 -6.34 -15.57 -12.95
C LYS A 2 -5.43 -14.36 -12.67
N PRO A 3 -4.21 -14.28 -13.23
CA PRO A 3 -3.24 -13.20 -13.00
C PRO A 3 -3.73 -11.76 -13.33
N ASN A 4 -4.78 -11.64 -14.15
CA ASN A 4 -5.14 -10.40 -14.84
C ASN A 4 -5.78 -9.29 -13.98
N GLN A 5 -6.18 -9.53 -12.72
CA GLN A 5 -6.91 -8.52 -11.95
C GLN A 5 -6.04 -7.36 -11.43
N LEU A 6 -4.73 -7.56 -11.27
CA LEU A 6 -3.82 -6.52 -10.79
C LEU A 6 -3.30 -5.64 -11.93
N THR A 7 -2.97 -6.24 -13.07
CA THR A 7 -2.48 -5.54 -14.26
C THR A 7 -3.55 -4.64 -14.88
N ASP A 8 -4.79 -5.13 -14.97
CA ASP A 8 -5.92 -4.32 -15.48
C ASP A 8 -6.32 -3.18 -14.51
N ARG A 9 -6.02 -3.32 -13.21
CA ARG A 9 -6.21 -2.22 -12.24
C ARG A 9 -5.12 -1.17 -12.33
N ALA A 10 -3.87 -1.57 -12.52
CA ALA A 10 -2.76 -0.64 -12.68
C ALA A 10 -2.98 0.22 -13.94
N LYS A 11 -3.27 -0.40 -15.10
CA LYS A 11 -3.53 0.28 -16.39
C LYS A 11 -4.67 1.31 -16.41
N ASN A 12 -5.62 1.19 -15.49
CA ASN A 12 -6.81 2.04 -15.47
C ASN A 12 -6.69 3.17 -14.45
N LEU A 13 -5.57 3.22 -13.70
CA LEU A 13 -5.35 4.17 -12.61
C LEU A 13 -4.09 5.03 -12.80
N GLU A 14 -3.23 4.80 -13.79
CA GLU A 14 -1.92 5.50 -13.93
C GLU A 14 -1.07 5.42 -12.66
N HIS A 15 -1.31 4.39 -11.84
CA HIS A 15 -0.78 4.25 -10.49
C HIS A 15 -0.37 2.79 -10.23
N GLN A 16 0.78 2.60 -9.57
CA GLN A 16 1.20 1.29 -9.09
C GLN A 16 0.16 0.68 -8.14
N VAL A 17 -0.02 -0.64 -8.22
CA VAL A 17 -0.92 -1.39 -7.33
C VAL A 17 -0.06 -2.22 -6.38
N GLY A 18 -0.09 -1.87 -5.10
CA GLY A 18 0.60 -2.61 -4.06
C GLY A 18 -0.27 -3.60 -3.31
N GLN A 19 0.33 -4.71 -2.89
CA GLN A 19 -0.30 -5.73 -2.06
C GLN A 19 0.64 -6.17 -0.93
N TYR A 20 0.11 -6.26 0.28
CA TYR A 20 0.77 -6.96 1.38
C TYR A 20 0.71 -8.47 1.16
N LEU A 21 1.80 -9.17 1.46
CA LEU A 21 1.91 -10.63 1.33
C LEU A 21 1.67 -11.36 2.66
N ASN A 22 1.56 -10.62 3.76
CA ASN A 22 1.26 -11.15 5.08
C ASN A 22 0.23 -10.27 5.78
N ASP A 23 -1.02 -10.73 5.79
CA ASP A 23 -2.16 -9.96 6.29
C ASP A 23 -2.05 -9.66 7.78
N GLN A 24 -1.56 -10.59 8.60
CA GLN A 24 -1.43 -10.38 10.04
C GLN A 24 -0.42 -9.28 10.36
N LYS A 25 0.80 -9.38 9.79
CA LYS A 25 1.83 -8.37 10.01
C LYS A 25 1.42 -7.01 9.44
N ALA A 26 0.74 -7.01 8.30
CA ALA A 26 0.21 -5.78 7.71
C ALA A 26 -0.84 -5.13 8.63
N ALA A 27 -1.77 -5.92 9.17
CA ALA A 27 -2.78 -5.42 10.11
C ALA A 27 -2.14 -4.81 11.36
N ASP A 28 -1.16 -5.48 11.96
CA ASP A 28 -0.45 -4.99 13.15
C ASP A 28 0.27 -3.66 12.86
N PHE A 29 0.96 -3.58 11.72
CA PHE A 29 1.62 -2.35 11.26
C PHE A 29 0.62 -1.21 11.02
N ILE A 30 -0.46 -1.48 10.29
CA ILE A 30 -1.50 -0.50 9.96
C ILE A 30 -2.18 0.02 11.23
N ALA A 31 -2.48 -0.87 12.19
CA ALA A 31 -3.05 -0.49 13.48
C ALA A 31 -2.10 0.41 14.28
N ASN A 32 -0.81 0.08 14.33
CA ASN A 32 0.19 0.91 14.99
C ASN A 32 0.31 2.30 14.34
N VAL A 33 0.27 2.40 13.01
CA VAL A 33 0.27 3.69 12.30
C VAL A 33 -0.98 4.50 12.65
N ALA A 34 -2.16 3.87 12.63
CA ALA A 34 -3.41 4.55 12.96
C ALA A 34 -3.43 5.09 14.40
N GLN A 35 -2.93 4.31 15.36
CA GLN A 35 -2.83 4.71 16.76
C GLN A 35 -1.82 5.85 16.98
N THR A 36 -0.67 5.82 16.31
CA THR A 36 0.42 6.78 16.53
C THR A 36 0.26 8.09 15.76
N LYS A 37 -0.35 8.07 14.58
CA LYS A 37 -0.50 9.25 13.72
C LYS A 37 -1.88 9.91 13.80
N GLY A 38 -2.92 9.14 14.14
CA GLY A 38 -4.29 9.64 14.18
C GLY A 38 -4.91 9.90 12.79
N PRO A 39 -6.06 10.61 12.73
CA PRO A 39 -6.79 10.86 11.50
C PRO A 39 -5.97 11.58 10.42
N GLY A 40 -6.11 11.17 9.16
CA GLY A 40 -5.38 11.75 8.03
C GLY A 40 -4.83 10.69 7.07
N THR A 41 -4.09 11.14 6.06
CA THR A 41 -3.39 10.26 5.11
C THR A 41 -1.90 10.35 5.35
N TRP A 42 -1.29 9.22 5.67
CA TRP A 42 0.12 9.13 6.04
C TRP A 42 0.87 8.24 5.06
N ASN A 43 1.96 8.76 4.50
CA ASN A 43 2.96 7.94 3.82
C ASN A 43 4.06 7.64 4.84
N VAL A 44 4.29 6.36 5.15
CA VAL A 44 5.24 5.92 6.16
C VAL A 44 6.20 4.87 5.57
N PRO A 45 7.46 4.81 6.05
CA PRO A 45 8.38 3.76 5.65
C PRO A 45 7.83 2.38 5.98
N LEU A 46 8.01 1.45 5.06
CA LEU A 46 7.65 0.07 5.26
C LEU A 46 8.74 -0.65 6.08
N PRO A 47 8.41 -1.22 7.25
CA PRO A 47 9.39 -1.95 8.05
C PRO A 47 9.89 -3.20 7.32
N ALA A 48 11.17 -3.55 7.50
CA ALA A 48 11.81 -4.70 6.86
C ALA A 48 11.13 -6.07 7.11
N GLY A 49 10.26 -6.16 8.12
CA GLY A 49 9.49 -7.37 8.43
C GLY A 49 8.14 -7.48 7.71
N ILE A 50 7.70 -6.44 7.00
CA ILE A 50 6.48 -6.43 6.20
C ILE A 50 6.81 -6.83 4.78
N THR A 51 6.34 -8.00 4.37
CA THR A 51 6.48 -8.49 3.00
C THR A 51 5.37 -7.89 2.12
N SER A 52 5.74 -7.26 1.02
CA SER A 52 4.82 -6.69 0.05
C SER A 52 5.44 -6.61 -1.34
N ARG A 53 4.59 -6.39 -2.34
CA ARG A 53 4.96 -6.21 -3.74
C ARG A 53 4.09 -5.12 -4.35
N SER A 54 4.58 -4.40 -5.34
CA SER A 54 3.74 -3.56 -6.20
C SER A 54 4.00 -3.86 -7.66
N PHE A 55 3.02 -3.53 -8.51
CA PHE A 55 3.12 -3.73 -9.94
C PHE A 55 2.81 -2.44 -10.68
N LEU A 56 3.61 -2.15 -11.70
CA LEU A 56 3.32 -1.12 -12.70
C LEU A 56 2.28 -1.63 -13.70
N GLU A 57 1.79 -0.72 -14.55
CA GLU A 57 0.79 -1.00 -15.58
C GLU A 57 1.24 -2.03 -16.62
N ASP A 58 2.54 -2.09 -16.87
CA ASP A 58 3.18 -3.05 -17.78
C ASP A 58 3.39 -4.43 -17.14
N GLY A 59 3.04 -4.60 -15.86
CA GLY A 59 3.22 -5.83 -15.09
C GLY A 59 4.59 -5.97 -14.44
N THR A 60 5.47 -4.95 -14.54
CA THR A 60 6.76 -4.94 -13.85
C THR A 60 6.54 -4.97 -12.34
N GLU A 61 7.12 -5.97 -11.67
CA GLU A 61 7.13 -6.06 -10.22
C GLU A 61 8.16 -5.08 -9.62
N LEU A 62 7.73 -4.36 -8.59
CA LEU A 62 8.51 -3.39 -7.86
C LEU A 62 8.64 -3.79 -6.40
N VAL A 63 9.83 -3.52 -5.86
CA VAL A 63 10.07 -3.54 -4.43
C VAL A 63 9.39 -2.32 -3.80
N THR A 64 8.67 -2.58 -2.72
CA THR A 64 7.94 -1.55 -1.96
C THR A 64 8.71 -1.17 -0.72
N ASP A 65 8.85 0.13 -0.48
CA ASP A 65 9.61 0.72 0.63
C ASP A 65 8.75 1.67 1.47
N MET A 66 7.56 2.02 0.99
CA MET A 66 6.61 2.90 1.67
C MET A 66 5.23 2.24 1.75
N ALA A 67 4.40 2.73 2.67
CA ALA A 67 2.98 2.42 2.74
C ALA A 67 2.17 3.71 2.92
N ARG A 68 1.04 3.79 2.21
CA ARG A 68 0.03 4.79 2.47
C ARG A 68 -1.01 4.20 3.43
N VAL A 69 -1.35 4.96 4.47
CA VAL A 69 -2.40 4.60 5.43
C VAL A 69 -3.33 5.79 5.58
N ALA A 70 -4.60 5.61 5.23
CA ALA A 70 -5.63 6.63 5.40
C ALA A 70 -6.52 6.28 6.60
N VAL A 71 -6.49 7.13 7.62
CA VAL A 71 -7.21 6.96 8.89
C VAL A 71 -8.37 7.95 8.92
N LYS A 72 -9.58 7.45 9.18
CA LYS A 72 -10.79 8.27 9.30
C LYS A 72 -10.78 9.07 10.62
N PRO A 73 -11.65 10.09 10.75
CA PRO A 73 -11.81 10.84 12.01
C PRO A 73 -12.19 9.98 13.22
N ASP A 74 -12.87 8.84 12.99
CA ASP A 74 -13.24 7.87 14.03
C ASP A 74 -12.08 6.92 14.42
N GLY A 75 -10.88 7.12 13.87
CA GLY A 75 -9.70 6.29 14.12
C GLY A 75 -9.65 4.98 13.32
N ALA A 76 -10.71 4.64 12.58
CA ALA A 76 -10.70 3.44 11.75
C ALA A 76 -9.97 3.68 10.41
N VAL A 77 -9.28 2.66 9.92
CA VAL A 77 -8.52 2.74 8.68
C VAL A 77 -9.47 2.60 7.48
N ARG A 78 -9.45 3.60 6.59
CA ARG A 78 -10.23 3.61 5.34
C ARG A 78 -9.55 2.75 4.27
N THR A 79 -8.24 2.90 4.13
CA THR A 79 -7.45 2.16 3.14
C THR A 79 -5.99 2.12 3.55
N SER A 80 -5.29 1.07 3.14
CA SER A 80 -3.84 1.02 3.18
C SER A 80 -3.28 0.18 2.04
N PHE A 81 -2.16 0.64 1.47
CA PHE A 81 -1.44 -0.09 0.44
C PHE A 81 0.07 0.24 0.48
N PRO A 82 0.93 -0.76 0.22
CA PRO A 82 2.35 -0.53 0.03
C PRO A 82 2.62 0.08 -1.35
N PHE A 83 3.71 0.82 -1.50
CA PHE A 83 4.12 1.40 -2.77
C PHE A 83 5.63 1.62 -2.80
N SER A 84 6.20 1.70 -4.00
CA SER A 84 7.59 2.05 -4.24
C SER A 84 7.70 3.57 -4.37
N SER A 85 8.48 4.21 -3.50
CA SER A 85 8.70 5.66 -3.51
C SER A 85 9.36 6.18 -4.79
N LEU A 86 10.04 5.28 -5.52
CA LEU A 86 10.68 5.55 -6.81
C LEU A 86 9.68 5.78 -7.95
N PHE A 87 8.43 5.33 -7.78
CA PHE A 87 7.37 5.43 -8.79
C PHE A 87 6.13 6.07 -8.19
N PRO A 88 6.19 7.36 -7.80
CA PRO A 88 5.10 8.00 -7.08
C PRO A 88 3.81 7.93 -7.87
N THR A 89 2.75 7.44 -7.24
CA THR A 89 1.37 7.56 -7.74
C THR A 89 0.97 9.02 -7.61
N SER A 90 0.89 9.74 -8.74
CA SER A 90 0.40 11.12 -8.81
C SER A 90 -0.94 11.23 -8.06
N SER A 91 -1.05 12.21 -7.18
CA SER A 91 -2.23 12.45 -6.34
C SER A 91 -3.49 12.81 -7.12
#